data_AF-A0A7X6U1T3-F1
#
_entry.id   AF-A0A7X6U1T3-F1
#
_cell.length_a   1.000
_cell.length_b   1.000
_cell.length_c   1.000
_cell.angle_alpha   90.00
_cell.angle_beta   90.00
_cell.angle_gamma   90.00
#
_symmetry.space_group_name_H-M   'P 1'
#
loop_
_entity.id
_entity.type
_entity.pdbx_description
1 polymer ?
#
loop_
_entity_poly.entity_id
_entity_poly.type
_entity_poly.pdbx_seq_one_letter_code
_entity_poly.pdbx_strand_id
1 'polypeptide(L)'
;MKLIYLHGLEDTPDNPLVAALKEQYQVIAPDISSDQKVAYAALTDLFISLKGEELIIVGTDMGGYWANYFANKHCLPALIINPTTDCSETVGEISDNVSFNTIKSYKIVILSKDNNLTVNQQQKQLFENVFQVEVLDNAENTKSNIEFIKDKLNFLNGLTALDSVQVDLVKDELRKSEHGMLAVLATKPDVNRFNLVVELLLEEMLSNQASVLVCDIEETLNSYHEALEEVDSLSSEHREYLKNKSIISSSEFTVSESCITEYDIENKITSLSKKHGDFKVVIIDSLQSINTKCLKSFLLKLKKVAKDYSVHILLLSKVNNAANNREYGRPNSNDIRPEVIEVAEITQFYFYRHYEADGFSLLRSRTIK
;
A
#
# COMPACT_ATOMS: atom_id res chain seq x y z
N MET A 1 -8.73 13.70 -11.43
CA MET A 1 -7.28 13.53 -11.29
C MET A 1 -6.58 14.85 -11.53
N LYS A 2 -5.66 15.20 -10.63
CA LYS A 2 -4.85 16.41 -10.70
C LYS A 2 -3.40 16.05 -11.01
N LEU A 3 -2.77 16.82 -11.89
CA LEU A 3 -1.36 16.65 -12.24
C LEU A 3 -0.53 17.76 -11.60
N ILE A 4 0.62 17.40 -11.03
CA ILE A 4 1.66 18.37 -10.68
C ILE A 4 2.74 18.27 -11.76
N TYR A 5 2.90 19.31 -12.58
CA TYR A 5 3.94 19.36 -13.59
C TYR A 5 5.14 20.15 -13.08
N LEU A 6 6.30 19.51 -13.02
CA LEU A 6 7.56 20.10 -12.59
C LEU A 6 8.47 20.28 -13.81
N HIS A 7 8.81 21.53 -14.13
CA HIS A 7 9.57 21.86 -15.32
C HIS A 7 11.09 21.71 -15.13
N GLY A 8 11.82 21.61 -16.25
CA GLY A 8 13.28 21.67 -16.29
C GLY A 8 13.82 23.07 -16.00
N LEU A 9 15.13 23.20 -15.80
CA LEU A 9 15.77 24.47 -15.41
C LEU A 9 15.57 25.61 -16.43
N GLU A 10 15.54 25.28 -17.72
CA GLU A 10 15.39 26.25 -18.81
C GLU A 10 13.95 26.36 -19.32
N ASP A 11 13.03 25.60 -18.71
CA ASP A 11 11.62 25.60 -19.05
C ASP A 11 10.83 26.54 -18.15
N THR A 12 9.57 26.78 -18.54
CA THR A 12 8.61 27.54 -17.74
C THR A 12 7.34 26.71 -17.50
N PRO A 13 6.51 27.09 -16.51
CA PRO A 13 5.20 26.49 -16.29
C PRO A 13 4.22 26.58 -17.47
N ASP A 14 4.50 27.42 -18.46
CA ASP A 14 3.64 27.69 -19.61
C ASP A 14 4.26 27.15 -20.92
N ASN A 15 4.67 25.87 -20.91
CA ASN A 15 5.21 25.20 -22.09
C ASN A 15 4.13 24.43 -22.89
N PRO A 16 4.40 24.03 -24.15
CA PRO A 16 3.43 23.33 -25.00
C PRO A 16 2.92 22.01 -24.40
N LEU A 17 3.74 21.29 -23.64
CA LEU A 17 3.34 20.06 -22.98
C LEU A 17 2.30 20.35 -21.89
N VAL A 18 2.53 21.35 -21.04
CA VAL A 18 1.56 21.77 -20.02
C VAL A 18 0.25 22.20 -20.66
N ALA A 19 0.29 22.96 -21.75
CA ALA A 19 -0.90 23.37 -22.48
C ALA A 19 -1.70 22.15 -22.98
N ALA A 20 -1.02 21.15 -23.56
CA ALA A 20 -1.66 19.92 -24.03
C ALA A 20 -2.20 19.04 -22.89
N LEU A 21 -1.54 19.02 -21.73
CA LEU A 21 -2.02 18.30 -20.55
C LEU A 21 -3.26 18.97 -19.94
N LYS A 22 -3.34 20.30 -19.94
CA LYS A 22 -4.50 21.08 -19.47
C LYS A 22 -5.78 20.80 -20.25
N GLU A 23 -5.70 20.24 -21.46
CA GLU A 23 -6.87 19.84 -22.27
C GLU A 23 -7.66 18.68 -21.63
N GLN A 24 -7.01 17.84 -20.82
CA GLN A 24 -7.59 16.60 -20.26
C GLN A 24 -7.50 16.51 -18.74
N TYR A 25 -6.55 17.23 -18.12
CA TYR A 25 -6.26 17.10 -16.70
C TYR A 25 -6.26 18.47 -16.01
N GLN A 26 -6.52 18.47 -14.70
CA GLN A 26 -6.28 19.65 -13.87
C GLN A 26 -4.79 19.75 -13.55
N VAL A 27 -4.06 20.61 -14.27
CA VAL A 27 -2.60 20.74 -14.12
C VAL A 27 -2.23 21.90 -13.20
N ILE A 28 -1.44 21.60 -12.18
CA ILE A 28 -0.70 22.57 -11.36
C ILE A 28 0.75 22.55 -11.84
N ALA A 29 1.21 23.64 -12.43
CA ALA A 29 2.60 23.81 -12.84
C ALA A 29 3.19 24.99 -12.04
N PRO A 30 3.84 24.75 -10.89
CA PRO A 30 4.50 25.82 -10.15
C PRO A 30 5.75 26.28 -10.91
N ASP A 31 6.08 27.56 -10.77
CA ASP A 31 7.40 28.08 -11.16
C ASP A 31 8.43 27.61 -10.13
N ILE A 32 9.45 26.91 -10.59
CA ILE A 32 10.46 26.26 -9.75
C ILE A 32 11.72 27.10 -9.79
N SER A 33 12.05 27.65 -8.62
CA SER A 33 13.30 28.38 -8.42
C SER A 33 14.52 27.54 -8.77
N SER A 34 15.51 28.16 -9.42
CA SER A 34 16.83 27.56 -9.61
C SER A 34 17.62 27.48 -8.29
N ASP A 35 17.31 28.34 -7.32
CA ASP A 35 17.72 28.13 -5.93
C ASP A 35 16.89 27.00 -5.33
N GLN A 36 17.59 25.97 -4.89
CA GLN A 36 16.98 24.72 -4.49
C GLN A 36 16.41 24.69 -3.08
N LYS A 37 16.95 25.48 -2.15
CA LYS A 37 16.36 25.57 -0.81
C LYS A 37 14.99 26.22 -0.93
N VAL A 38 14.91 27.23 -1.80
CA VAL A 38 13.66 27.86 -2.18
C VAL A 38 12.75 26.87 -2.92
N ALA A 39 13.26 26.12 -3.90
CA ALA A 39 12.47 25.12 -4.62
C ALA A 39 11.94 24.02 -3.70
N TYR A 40 12.78 23.43 -2.85
CA TYR A 40 12.40 22.38 -1.90
C TYR A 40 11.35 22.87 -0.91
N ALA A 41 11.52 24.07 -0.34
CA ALA A 41 10.54 24.65 0.56
C ALA A 41 9.19 24.88 -0.15
N ALA A 42 9.22 25.52 -1.32
CA ALA A 42 8.01 25.78 -2.10
C ALA A 42 7.28 24.51 -2.55
N LEU A 43 8.02 23.50 -3.01
CA LEU A 43 7.45 22.21 -3.40
C LEU A 43 6.93 21.45 -2.18
N THR A 44 7.64 21.48 -1.04
CA THR A 44 7.16 20.86 0.21
C THR A 44 5.84 21.49 0.65
N ASP A 45 5.75 22.81 0.66
CA ASP A 45 4.51 23.53 1.00
C ASP A 45 3.37 23.19 0.02
N LEU A 46 3.68 23.10 -1.28
CA LEU A 46 2.73 22.66 -2.30
C LEU A 46 2.18 21.26 -2.01
N PHE A 47 3.04 20.27 -1.78
CA PHE A 47 2.60 18.89 -1.49
C PHE A 47 1.85 18.78 -0.16
N ILE A 48 2.20 19.58 0.85
CA ILE A 48 1.42 19.69 2.10
C ILE A 48 0.02 20.23 1.81
N SER A 49 -0.09 21.27 0.99
CA SER A 49 -1.39 21.90 0.66
C SER A 49 -2.32 21.00 -0.15
N LEU A 50 -1.77 20.03 -0.90
CA LEU A 50 -2.50 19.08 -1.73
C LEU A 50 -2.66 17.70 -1.07
N LYS A 51 -2.37 17.59 0.23
CA LYS A 51 -2.46 16.33 0.96
C LYS A 51 -3.89 15.77 0.93
N GLY A 52 -4.00 14.48 0.60
CA GLY A 52 -5.29 13.78 0.48
C GLY A 52 -5.91 13.84 -0.91
N GLU A 53 -5.30 14.55 -1.86
CA GLU A 53 -5.76 14.56 -3.24
C GLU A 53 -5.18 13.39 -4.08
N GLU A 54 -5.90 12.99 -5.11
CA GLU A 54 -5.42 12.06 -6.13
C GLU A 54 -4.50 12.78 -7.13
N LEU A 55 -3.20 12.58 -6.97
CA LEU A 55 -2.15 13.29 -7.69
C LEU A 55 -1.29 12.34 -8.54
N ILE A 56 -0.93 12.79 -9.73
CA ILE A 56 0.22 12.24 -10.48
C ILE A 56 1.24 13.37 -10.70
N ILE A 57 2.51 13.08 -10.44
CA ILE A 57 3.59 14.04 -10.68
C ILE A 57 4.16 13.81 -12.08
N VAL A 58 4.33 14.86 -12.87
CA VAL A 58 5.03 14.81 -14.15
C VAL A 58 6.26 15.69 -14.03
N GLY A 59 7.44 15.22 -14.39
CA GLY A 59 8.67 16.01 -14.29
C GLY A 59 9.55 15.88 -15.52
N THR A 60 10.04 17.00 -16.07
CA THR A 60 11.05 17.02 -17.14
C THR A 60 12.42 17.44 -16.60
N ASP A 61 13.52 16.84 -17.06
CA ASP A 61 14.91 17.21 -16.67
C ASP A 61 15.10 17.39 -15.15
N MET A 62 15.38 18.62 -14.68
CA MET A 62 15.47 18.97 -13.26
C MET A 62 14.15 18.75 -12.52
N GLY A 63 13.02 19.05 -13.14
CA GLY A 63 11.70 18.71 -12.63
C GLY A 63 11.49 17.20 -12.52
N GLY A 64 12.14 16.41 -13.37
CA GLY A 64 12.18 14.94 -13.27
C GLY A 64 12.86 14.44 -12.00
N TYR A 65 13.94 15.10 -11.57
CA TYR A 65 14.59 14.85 -10.28
C TYR A 65 13.63 15.12 -9.11
N TRP A 66 13.00 16.29 -9.08
CA TRP A 66 12.03 16.64 -8.03
C TRP A 66 10.81 15.72 -8.03
N ALA A 67 10.32 15.35 -9.21
CA ALA A 67 9.23 14.40 -9.35
C ALA A 67 9.61 13.05 -8.73
N ASN A 68 10.82 12.55 -8.99
CA ASN A 68 11.31 11.32 -8.39
C ASN A 68 11.36 11.41 -6.85
N TYR A 69 11.89 12.50 -6.32
CA TYR A 69 12.03 12.76 -4.89
C TYR A 69 10.67 12.80 -4.18
N PHE A 70 9.75 13.66 -4.63
CA PHE A 70 8.45 13.83 -4.00
C PHE A 70 7.51 12.64 -4.23
N ALA A 71 7.62 11.95 -5.37
CA ALA A 71 6.93 10.68 -5.61
C ALA A 71 7.32 9.61 -4.59
N ASN A 72 8.60 9.53 -4.21
CA ASN A 72 9.03 8.63 -3.13
C ASN A 72 8.52 9.12 -1.78
N LYS A 73 8.74 10.40 -1.46
CA LYS A 73 8.37 10.99 -0.16
C LYS A 73 6.88 10.85 0.17
N HIS A 74 6.03 10.95 -0.84
CA HIS A 74 4.57 10.94 -0.69
C HIS A 74 3.87 9.69 -1.25
N CYS A 75 4.62 8.68 -1.73
CA CYS A 75 4.07 7.49 -2.36
C CYS A 75 3.13 7.79 -3.55
N LEU A 76 3.43 8.84 -4.33
CA LEU A 76 2.60 9.30 -5.45
C LEU A 76 3.10 8.76 -6.79
N PRO A 77 2.24 8.31 -7.71
CA PRO A 77 2.67 7.95 -9.06
C PRO A 77 3.36 9.13 -9.76
N ALA A 78 4.33 8.82 -10.61
CA ALA A 78 5.03 9.83 -11.40
C ALA A 78 5.34 9.39 -12.84
N LEU A 79 5.30 10.36 -13.75
CA LEU A 79 5.84 10.26 -15.09
C LEU A 79 7.09 11.16 -15.17
N ILE A 80 8.25 10.55 -15.31
CA ILE A 80 9.55 11.22 -15.28
C ILE A 80 10.11 11.22 -16.69
N ILE A 81 10.30 12.39 -17.28
CA ILE A 81 10.72 12.55 -18.66
C ILE A 81 12.14 13.11 -18.65
N ASN A 82 13.06 12.36 -19.24
CA ASN A 82 14.46 12.73 -19.42
C ASN A 82 15.12 13.31 -18.15
N PRO A 83 15.04 12.65 -16.98
CA PRO A 83 15.45 13.27 -15.73
C PRO A 83 16.95 13.59 -15.73
N THR A 84 17.32 14.72 -15.15
CA THR A 84 18.71 15.00 -14.81
C THR A 84 19.13 14.08 -13.66
N THR A 85 20.27 13.40 -13.83
CA THR A 85 20.74 12.40 -12.86
C THR A 85 21.85 12.90 -11.95
N ASP A 86 22.45 14.02 -12.30
CA ASP A 86 23.40 14.71 -11.46
C ASP A 86 22.81 16.06 -11.06
N CYS A 87 22.28 16.10 -9.86
CA CYS A 87 22.12 17.36 -9.15
C CYS A 87 23.10 17.43 -7.97
N SER A 88 24.16 16.61 -7.92
CA SER A 88 25.04 16.48 -6.74
C SER A 88 25.95 17.70 -6.53
N GLU A 89 26.32 18.43 -7.58
CA GLU A 89 26.93 19.77 -7.45
C GLU A 89 25.89 20.83 -7.05
N THR A 90 24.62 20.50 -7.14
CA THR A 90 23.49 21.42 -7.01
C THR A 90 22.82 21.27 -5.63
N VAL A 91 22.50 20.04 -5.18
CA VAL A 91 21.60 19.61 -4.07
C VAL A 91 22.18 19.80 -2.68
N GLY A 92 23.50 19.81 -2.52
CA GLY A 92 24.12 19.65 -1.21
C GLY A 92 23.64 18.37 -0.51
N GLU A 93 24.19 18.05 0.65
CA GLU A 93 23.61 17.00 1.47
C GLU A 93 22.25 17.51 1.97
N ILE A 94 21.14 17.07 1.37
CA ILE A 94 19.85 17.09 2.07
C ILE A 94 20.08 16.19 3.28
N SER A 95 20.35 16.82 4.44
CA SER A 95 20.80 16.19 5.69
C SER A 95 19.80 15.22 6.29
N ASP A 96 18.61 15.14 5.72
CA ASP A 96 17.71 14.06 6.00
C ASP A 96 18.35 12.84 5.33
N ASN A 97 18.94 11.96 6.14
CA ASN A 97 19.04 10.54 5.81
C ASN A 97 17.60 10.06 5.56
N VAL A 98 17.01 10.46 4.43
CA VAL A 98 15.73 9.97 3.95
C VAL A 98 16.04 8.55 3.56
N SER A 99 15.93 7.67 4.54
CA SER A 99 15.46 6.31 4.32
C SER A 99 14.31 6.46 3.33
N PHE A 100 14.57 6.18 2.05
CA PHE A 100 13.52 6.09 1.05
C PHE A 100 12.58 5.02 1.60
N ASN A 101 11.45 5.46 2.15
CA ASN A 101 10.44 4.56 2.68
C ASN A 101 10.18 3.52 1.61
N THR A 102 10.26 2.25 1.99
CA THR A 102 10.16 1.07 1.12
C THR A 102 8.79 0.92 0.44
N ILE A 103 7.88 1.86 0.64
CA ILE A 103 6.55 1.95 0.04
C ILE A 103 6.69 2.69 -1.29
N LYS A 104 6.51 1.95 -2.39
CA LYS A 104 6.82 2.42 -3.75
C LYS A 104 5.68 3.18 -4.41
N SER A 105 6.04 4.25 -5.12
CA SER A 105 5.21 4.92 -6.12
C SER A 105 5.33 4.30 -7.51
N TYR A 106 4.27 4.35 -8.32
CA TYR A 106 4.32 3.96 -9.73
C TYR A 106 5.06 5.00 -10.56
N LYS A 107 6.28 4.69 -10.99
CA LYS A 107 7.09 5.63 -11.79
C LYS A 107 7.30 5.11 -13.20
N ILE A 108 6.89 5.85 -14.21
CA ILE A 108 7.28 5.60 -15.60
C ILE A 108 8.36 6.60 -15.97
N VAL A 109 9.49 6.12 -16.47
CA VAL A 109 10.55 6.98 -17.00
C VAL A 109 10.50 6.95 -18.52
N ILE A 110 10.51 8.12 -19.14
CA ILE A 110 10.64 8.28 -20.60
C ILE A 110 12.00 8.91 -20.88
N LEU A 111 12.85 8.26 -21.67
CA LEU A 111 14.16 8.75 -22.08
C LEU A 111 14.16 9.15 -23.55
N SER A 112 14.92 10.19 -23.91
CA SER A 112 15.18 10.56 -25.31
C SER A 112 16.36 9.75 -25.86
N LYS A 113 16.26 9.21 -27.08
CA LYS A 113 17.36 8.50 -27.76
C LYS A 113 18.57 9.40 -27.99
N ASP A 114 18.33 10.69 -28.24
CA ASP A 114 19.38 11.66 -28.58
C ASP A 114 20.32 11.96 -27.40
N ASN A 115 19.92 11.63 -26.17
CA ASN A 115 20.70 12.01 -24.99
C ASN A 115 21.87 11.07 -24.66
N ASN A 116 22.15 10.05 -25.48
CA ASN A 116 23.33 9.17 -25.33
C ASN A 116 23.61 8.75 -23.88
N LEU A 117 22.55 8.61 -23.07
CA LEU A 117 22.64 8.26 -21.68
C LEU A 117 22.90 6.75 -21.64
N THR A 118 24.18 6.36 -21.71
CA THR A 118 24.58 5.09 -21.10
C THR A 118 24.11 5.17 -19.65
N VAL A 119 23.07 4.39 -19.31
CA VAL A 119 22.54 4.24 -17.96
C VAL A 119 23.68 3.91 -17.01
N ASN A 120 24.28 4.96 -16.44
CA ASN A 120 25.43 4.82 -15.57
C ASN A 120 24.94 4.37 -14.18
N GLN A 121 25.86 3.99 -13.29
CA GLN A 121 25.49 3.49 -11.97
C GLN A 121 24.69 4.49 -11.11
N GLN A 122 24.84 5.80 -11.32
CA GLN A 122 24.05 6.83 -10.63
C GLN A 122 22.62 6.92 -11.18
N GLN A 123 22.43 6.74 -12.50
CA GLN A 123 21.09 6.65 -13.08
C GLN A 123 20.36 5.37 -12.61
N LYS A 124 21.09 4.26 -12.41
CA LYS A 124 20.53 3.04 -11.81
C LYS A 124 19.93 3.31 -10.44
N GLN A 125 20.55 4.14 -9.60
CA GLN A 125 19.99 4.53 -8.29
C GLN A 125 18.73 5.39 -8.40
N LEU A 126 18.61 6.27 -9.42
CA LEU A 126 17.35 6.96 -9.72
C LEU A 126 16.26 6.00 -10.22
N PHE A 127 16.66 4.89 -10.85
CA PHE A 127 15.77 3.86 -11.38
C PHE A 127 15.50 2.72 -10.41
N GLU A 128 16.19 2.68 -9.26
CA GLU A 128 15.78 1.88 -8.11
C GLU A 128 14.38 2.38 -7.75
N ASN A 129 13.37 1.55 -8.06
CA ASN A 129 11.93 1.84 -7.90
C ASN A 129 11.18 2.42 -9.10
N VAL A 130 11.71 2.28 -10.32
CA VAL A 130 10.95 2.57 -11.55
C VAL A 130 10.13 1.36 -12.01
N PHE A 131 8.86 1.62 -12.34
CA PHE A 131 7.91 0.61 -12.81
C PHE A 131 8.16 0.26 -14.28
N GLN A 132 8.46 1.25 -15.11
CA GLN A 132 8.66 1.07 -16.56
C GLN A 132 9.59 2.15 -17.10
N VAL A 133 10.50 1.77 -17.99
CA VAL A 133 11.36 2.68 -18.74
C VAL A 133 10.99 2.58 -20.22
N GLU A 134 10.76 3.73 -20.85
CA GLU A 134 10.43 3.88 -22.25
C GLU A 134 11.46 4.77 -22.94
N VAL A 135 11.75 4.52 -24.21
CA VAL A 135 12.73 5.28 -24.97
C VAL A 135 12.09 5.83 -26.25
N LEU A 136 12.10 7.14 -26.44
CA LEU A 136 11.53 7.84 -27.59
C LEU A 136 12.62 8.49 -28.45
N ASP A 137 12.44 8.53 -29.77
CA ASP A 137 13.39 9.14 -30.71
C ASP A 137 13.66 10.63 -30.42
N ASN A 138 12.69 11.32 -29.84
CA ASN A 138 12.85 12.63 -29.20
C ASN A 138 11.74 12.70 -28.14
N ALA A 139 12.04 12.96 -26.88
CA ALA A 139 11.01 12.97 -25.83
C ALA A 139 10.12 14.23 -25.87
N GLU A 140 10.55 15.29 -26.55
CA GLU A 140 9.91 16.61 -26.45
C GLU A 140 9.10 17.01 -27.68
N ASN A 141 7.96 17.64 -27.41
CA ASN A 141 7.25 18.59 -28.28
C ASN A 141 6.79 18.15 -29.68
N THR A 142 6.70 16.85 -29.96
CA THR A 142 5.90 16.36 -31.11
C THR A 142 4.49 15.97 -30.68
N LYS A 143 3.51 16.14 -31.57
CA LYS A 143 2.12 15.69 -31.34
C LYS A 143 2.05 14.19 -30.99
N SER A 144 2.92 13.37 -31.59
CA SER A 144 3.01 11.93 -31.30
C SER A 144 3.50 11.65 -29.88
N ASN A 145 4.48 12.42 -29.39
CA ASN A 145 5.01 12.25 -28.04
C ASN A 145 4.00 12.68 -26.98
N ILE A 146 3.24 13.75 -27.24
CA ILE A 146 2.20 14.23 -26.34
C ILE A 146 1.10 13.17 -26.17
N GLU A 147 0.65 12.54 -27.25
CA GLU A 147 -0.33 11.44 -27.18
C GLU A 147 0.24 10.23 -26.43
N PHE A 148 1.51 9.89 -26.66
CA PHE A 148 2.18 8.84 -25.89
C PHE A 148 2.25 9.16 -24.39
N ILE A 149 2.58 10.39 -24.02
CA ILE A 149 2.60 10.86 -22.63
C ILE A 149 1.19 10.75 -22.02
N LYS A 150 0.15 11.19 -22.73
CA LYS A 150 -1.26 11.07 -22.29
C LYS A 150 -1.65 9.60 -22.08
N ASP A 151 -1.25 8.70 -22.96
CA ASP A 151 -1.48 7.25 -22.80
C ASP A 151 -0.83 6.70 -21.52
N LYS A 152 0.43 7.07 -21.24
CA LYS A 152 1.11 6.66 -20.01
C LYS A 152 0.47 7.24 -18.75
N LEU A 153 -0.02 8.48 -18.80
CA LEU A 153 -0.77 9.07 -17.70
C LEU A 153 -2.10 8.36 -17.47
N ASN A 154 -2.82 7.99 -18.53
CA ASN A 154 -4.05 7.20 -18.40
C ASN A 154 -3.78 5.80 -17.83
N PHE A 155 -2.67 5.18 -18.22
CA PHE A 155 -2.22 3.92 -17.64
C PHE A 155 -1.90 4.06 -16.14
N LEU A 156 -1.12 5.08 -15.75
CA LEU A 156 -0.82 5.36 -14.34
C LEU A 156 -2.11 5.63 -13.54
N ASN A 157 -3.03 6.41 -14.10
CA ASN A 157 -4.34 6.66 -13.48
C ASN A 157 -5.18 5.37 -13.35
N GLY A 158 -5.11 4.49 -14.34
CA GLY A 158 -5.76 3.18 -14.27
C GLY A 158 -5.17 2.30 -13.16
N LEU A 159 -3.86 2.38 -12.92
CA LEU A 159 -3.21 1.69 -11.80
C LEU A 159 -3.65 2.26 -10.45
N THR A 160 -3.68 3.58 -10.29
CA THR A 160 -4.16 4.21 -9.04
C THR A 160 -5.64 3.96 -8.79
N ALA A 161 -6.47 4.00 -9.84
CA ALA A 161 -7.88 3.70 -9.74
C ALA A 161 -8.11 2.24 -9.32
N LEU A 162 -7.35 1.28 -9.87
CA LEU A 162 -7.41 -0.12 -9.44
C LEU A 162 -7.01 -0.30 -7.97
N ASP A 163 -6.04 0.47 -7.48
CA ASP A 163 -5.64 0.41 -6.06
C ASP A 163 -6.70 1.05 -5.15
N SER A 164 -7.33 2.16 -5.57
CA SER A 164 -8.44 2.80 -4.84
C SER A 164 -9.76 2.00 -4.87
N VAL A 165 -9.98 1.18 -5.90
CA VAL A 165 -11.17 0.30 -6.03
C VAL A 165 -10.96 -1.04 -5.33
N GLN A 166 -9.73 -1.39 -4.97
CA GLN A 166 -9.41 -2.54 -4.12
C GLN A 166 -9.45 -2.22 -2.61
N VAL A 167 -10.19 -1.19 -2.23
CA VAL A 167 -10.72 -1.03 -0.86
C VAL A 167 -11.38 -2.33 -0.45
N ASP A 168 -10.89 -2.89 0.66
CA ASP A 168 -11.07 -4.30 1.02
C ASP A 168 -12.52 -4.75 0.97
N LEU A 169 -12.86 -5.57 -0.03
CA LEU A 169 -14.17 -6.21 -0.13
C LEU A 169 -14.53 -6.94 1.17
N VAL A 170 -13.53 -7.52 1.86
CA VAL A 170 -13.73 -8.06 3.22
C VAL A 170 -14.27 -7.02 4.18
N LYS A 171 -13.71 -5.81 4.25
CA LYS A 171 -14.18 -4.73 5.14
C LYS A 171 -15.60 -4.30 4.81
N ASP A 172 -15.90 -4.13 3.54
CA ASP A 172 -17.24 -3.79 3.08
C ASP A 172 -18.27 -4.84 3.47
N GLU A 173 -17.92 -6.12 3.37
CA GLU A 173 -18.80 -7.22 3.75
C GLU A 173 -18.87 -7.40 5.27
N LEU A 174 -17.78 -7.13 6.01
CA LEU A 174 -17.77 -7.09 7.49
C LEU A 174 -18.79 -6.06 7.98
N ARG A 175 -18.75 -4.85 7.42
CA ARG A 175 -19.68 -3.76 7.78
C ARG A 175 -21.14 -4.05 7.40
N LYS A 176 -21.38 -4.78 6.31
CA LYS A 176 -22.73 -5.12 5.84
C LYS A 176 -23.33 -6.34 6.54
N SER A 177 -22.51 -7.20 7.15
CA SER A 177 -22.98 -8.45 7.72
C SER A 177 -23.50 -8.26 9.13
N GLU A 178 -24.82 -8.43 9.32
CA GLU A 178 -25.45 -8.44 10.65
C GLU A 178 -25.09 -9.68 11.49
N HIS A 179 -24.53 -10.71 10.85
CA HIS A 179 -24.13 -11.95 11.49
C HIS A 179 -22.61 -12.11 11.46
N GLY A 180 -22.07 -12.79 12.46
CA GLY A 180 -20.66 -13.15 12.46
C GLY A 180 -20.32 -14.05 11.27
N MET A 181 -19.12 -13.85 10.71
CA MET A 181 -18.65 -14.58 9.54
C MET A 181 -17.21 -15.05 9.69
N LEU A 182 -16.83 -16.07 8.93
CA LEU A 182 -15.45 -16.48 8.79
C LEU A 182 -14.89 -15.96 7.46
N ALA A 183 -14.01 -14.98 7.53
CA ALA A 183 -13.24 -14.49 6.39
C ALA A 183 -11.80 -14.97 6.49
N VAL A 184 -11.18 -15.21 5.34
CA VAL A 184 -9.77 -15.65 5.26
C VAL A 184 -8.96 -14.63 4.50
N LEU A 185 -7.85 -14.21 5.10
CA LEU A 185 -6.89 -13.29 4.51
C LEU A 185 -5.65 -14.09 4.11
N ALA A 186 -5.57 -14.43 2.83
CA ALA A 186 -4.56 -15.30 2.26
C ALA A 186 -3.34 -14.49 1.78
N THR A 187 -2.21 -14.54 2.47
CA THR A 187 -1.03 -13.73 2.14
C THR A 187 0.05 -14.54 1.44
N LYS A 188 0.82 -13.91 0.53
CA LYS A 188 2.08 -14.51 0.06
C LYS A 188 3.14 -14.51 1.17
N PRO A 189 4.17 -15.38 1.09
CA PRO A 189 5.22 -15.46 2.11
C PRO A 189 6.04 -14.19 2.28
N ASP A 190 6.14 -13.36 1.24
CA ASP A 190 6.84 -12.07 1.21
C ASP A 190 6.01 -10.92 1.81
N VAL A 191 4.72 -11.14 2.08
CA VAL A 191 3.85 -10.18 2.76
C VAL A 191 4.19 -10.13 4.24
N ASN A 192 4.49 -8.92 4.76
CA ASN A 192 4.63 -8.70 6.19
C ASN A 192 3.24 -8.78 6.84
N ARG A 193 2.88 -10.00 7.27
CA ARG A 193 1.58 -10.29 7.89
C ARG A 193 1.36 -9.52 9.18
N PHE A 194 2.41 -9.34 9.98
CA PHE A 194 2.32 -8.61 11.23
C PHE A 194 1.83 -7.18 10.99
N ASN A 195 2.42 -6.48 10.01
CA ASN A 195 1.95 -5.14 9.63
C ASN A 195 0.50 -5.14 9.13
N LEU A 196 0.10 -6.16 8.35
CA LEU A 196 -1.30 -6.32 7.92
C LEU A 196 -2.24 -6.50 9.12
N VAL A 197 -1.86 -7.28 10.13
CA VAL A 197 -2.67 -7.44 11.35
C VAL A 197 -2.76 -6.13 12.11
N VAL A 198 -1.66 -5.38 12.25
CA VAL A 198 -1.64 -4.06 12.90
C VAL A 198 -2.55 -3.07 12.17
N GLU A 199 -2.54 -3.05 10.84
CA GLU A 199 -3.44 -2.19 10.05
C GLU A 199 -4.91 -2.55 10.27
N LEU A 200 -5.26 -3.85 10.18
CA LEU A 200 -6.63 -4.32 10.43
C LEU A 200 -7.09 -4.01 11.86
N LEU A 201 -6.20 -4.17 12.83
CA LEU A 201 -6.47 -3.85 14.23
C LEU A 201 -6.81 -2.36 14.40
N LEU A 202 -5.99 -1.47 13.84
CA LEU A 202 -6.21 -0.02 13.90
C LEU A 202 -7.53 0.41 13.28
N GLU A 203 -7.86 -0.15 12.12
CA GLU A 203 -9.09 0.18 11.41
C GLU A 203 -10.33 -0.28 12.16
N GLU A 204 -10.29 -1.44 12.80
CA GLU A 204 -11.39 -1.95 13.60
C GLU A 204 -11.57 -1.16 14.90
N MET A 205 -10.47 -0.79 15.54
CA MET A 205 -10.48 0.12 16.69
C MET A 205 -11.08 1.49 16.32
N LEU A 206 -10.75 2.00 15.13
CA LEU A 206 -11.26 3.26 14.59
C LEU A 206 -12.75 3.20 14.24
N SER A 207 -13.16 2.16 13.51
CA SER A 207 -14.48 2.09 12.88
C SER A 207 -15.57 1.74 13.88
N ASN A 208 -15.29 0.82 14.80
CA ASN A 208 -16.34 0.12 15.53
C ASN A 208 -16.37 0.41 17.04
N GLN A 209 -15.37 1.14 17.58
CA GLN A 209 -15.16 1.29 19.03
C GLN A 209 -15.26 -0.04 19.79
N ALA A 210 -14.98 -1.15 19.10
CA ALA A 210 -15.20 -2.49 19.60
C ALA A 210 -13.88 -3.08 20.07
N SER A 211 -13.93 -3.94 21.09
CA SER A 211 -12.76 -4.70 21.51
C SER A 211 -12.37 -5.71 20.41
N VAL A 212 -11.08 -5.75 20.06
CA VAL A 212 -10.52 -6.72 19.10
C VAL A 212 -9.73 -7.80 19.84
N LEU A 213 -9.89 -9.07 19.45
CA LEU A 213 -9.09 -10.18 19.97
C LEU A 213 -8.11 -10.58 18.88
N VAL A 214 -6.83 -10.53 19.18
CA VAL A 214 -5.79 -11.05 18.30
C VAL A 214 -5.30 -12.36 18.91
N CYS A 215 -5.48 -13.46 18.18
CA CYS A 215 -4.92 -14.77 18.49
C CYS A 215 -3.66 -14.93 17.64
N ASP A 216 -2.51 -14.62 18.23
CA ASP A 216 -1.21 -14.68 17.57
C ASP A 216 -0.27 -15.49 18.44
N ILE A 217 0.35 -16.52 17.87
CA ILE A 217 1.30 -17.39 18.59
C ILE A 217 2.77 -17.02 18.30
N GLU A 218 3.00 -16.18 17.29
CA GLU A 218 4.33 -15.72 16.89
C GLU A 218 4.69 -14.41 17.61
N GLU A 219 3.70 -13.52 17.82
CA GLU A 219 3.91 -12.19 18.38
C GLU A 219 3.28 -11.98 19.76
N THR A 220 3.88 -11.06 20.53
CA THR A 220 3.44 -10.74 21.90
C THR A 220 2.58 -9.47 21.93
N LEU A 221 1.83 -9.26 23.02
CA LEU A 221 1.11 -8.00 23.22
C LEU A 221 2.04 -6.76 23.13
N ASN A 222 3.27 -6.88 23.62
CA ASN A 222 4.26 -5.79 23.56
C ASN A 222 4.69 -5.51 22.12
N SER A 223 4.86 -6.54 21.29
CA SER A 223 5.17 -6.36 19.85
C SER A 223 4.12 -5.48 19.18
N TYR A 224 2.85 -5.74 19.45
CA TYR A 224 1.74 -4.93 18.91
C TYR A 224 1.76 -3.51 19.44
N HIS A 225 2.05 -3.29 20.72
CA HIS A 225 2.17 -1.94 21.27
C HIS A 225 3.33 -1.17 20.63
N GLU A 226 4.50 -1.78 20.47
CA GLU A 226 5.67 -1.17 19.81
C GLU A 226 5.33 -0.78 18.37
N ALA A 227 4.69 -1.67 17.61
CA ALA A 227 4.27 -1.38 16.24
C ALA A 227 3.24 -0.25 16.14
N LEU A 228 2.34 -0.14 17.12
CA LEU A 228 1.37 0.95 17.20
C LEU A 228 2.02 2.28 17.60
N GLU A 229 3.14 2.25 18.32
CA GLU A 229 3.94 3.43 18.66
C GLU A 229 4.83 3.92 17.50
N GLU A 230 5.19 3.03 16.56
CA GLU A 230 5.89 3.36 15.31
C GLU A 230 4.97 4.02 14.26
N VAL A 231 4.40 5.16 14.68
CA VAL A 231 3.42 6.00 14.01
C VAL A 231 3.81 6.33 12.55
N ASP A 232 5.10 6.43 12.23
CA ASP A 232 5.57 6.93 10.93
C ASP A 232 5.23 6.02 9.73
N SER A 233 5.02 4.72 9.99
CA SER A 233 4.64 3.75 8.96
C SER A 233 3.13 3.77 8.63
N LEU A 234 2.32 4.45 9.45
CA LEU A 234 0.87 4.37 9.39
C LEU A 234 0.23 5.47 8.51
N SER A 235 -0.99 5.20 8.04
CA SER A 235 -1.83 6.17 7.33
C SER A 235 -2.03 7.45 8.18
N SER A 236 -2.28 8.60 7.55
CA SER A 236 -2.50 9.84 8.30
C SER A 236 -3.68 9.76 9.26
N GLU A 237 -4.73 9.02 8.91
CA GLU A 237 -5.91 8.80 9.76
C GLU A 237 -5.57 7.97 10.99
N HIS A 238 -4.83 6.87 10.83
CA HIS A 238 -4.34 6.04 11.93
C HIS A 238 -3.46 6.85 12.89
N ARG A 239 -2.56 7.67 12.35
CA ARG A 239 -1.71 8.55 13.17
C ARG A 239 -2.51 9.56 13.96
N GLU A 240 -3.53 10.17 13.36
CA GLU A 240 -4.38 11.14 14.04
C GLU A 240 -5.19 10.47 15.15
N TYR A 241 -5.74 9.28 14.89
CA TYR A 241 -6.41 8.46 15.91
C TYR A 241 -5.51 8.17 17.11
N LEU A 242 -4.31 7.67 16.84
CA LEU A 242 -3.34 7.33 17.87
C LEU A 242 -2.85 8.56 18.64
N LYS A 243 -2.60 9.69 17.97
CA LYS A 243 -2.23 10.94 18.65
C LYS A 243 -3.31 11.45 19.60
N ASN A 244 -4.58 11.26 19.24
CA ASN A 244 -5.71 11.64 20.07
C ASN A 244 -5.94 10.67 21.24
N LYS A 245 -5.40 9.46 21.19
CA LYS A 245 -5.39 8.49 22.29
C LYS A 245 -4.03 8.47 22.97
N SER A 246 -3.92 9.21 24.08
CA SER A 246 -2.67 9.29 24.86
C SER A 246 -2.11 7.93 25.27
N ILE A 247 -2.96 6.90 25.42
CA ILE A 247 -2.58 5.50 25.65
C ILE A 247 -3.66 4.61 25.00
N ILE A 248 -3.29 3.67 24.13
CA ILE A 248 -4.19 2.60 23.70
C ILE A 248 -4.45 1.72 24.93
N SER A 249 -5.69 1.72 25.40
CA SER A 249 -6.05 0.98 26.61
C SER A 249 -6.10 -0.52 26.32
N SER A 250 -5.70 -1.35 27.27
CA SER A 250 -5.84 -2.82 27.19
C SER A 250 -7.29 -3.31 27.12
N SER A 251 -8.26 -2.39 27.18
CA SER A 251 -9.67 -2.66 26.90
C SER A 251 -10.04 -2.62 25.41
N GLU A 252 -9.23 -1.99 24.56
CA GLU A 252 -9.54 -1.85 23.13
C GLU A 252 -9.10 -3.06 22.32
N PHE A 253 -8.02 -3.72 22.73
CA PHE A 253 -7.66 -5.00 22.15
C PHE A 253 -6.97 -5.89 23.17
N THR A 254 -7.02 -7.19 22.91
CA THR A 254 -6.34 -8.21 23.70
C THR A 254 -5.60 -9.14 22.76
N VAL A 255 -4.35 -9.42 23.06
CA VAL A 255 -3.57 -10.46 22.37
C VAL A 255 -3.61 -11.74 23.21
N SER A 256 -3.76 -12.89 22.54
CA SER A 256 -3.76 -14.20 23.18
C SER A 256 -2.75 -15.13 22.53
N GLU A 257 -1.63 -15.32 23.23
CA GLU A 257 -0.46 -16.10 22.79
C GLU A 257 -0.66 -17.63 22.81
N SER A 258 -1.80 -18.10 23.31
CA SER A 258 -2.08 -19.53 23.56
C SER A 258 -3.33 -20.07 22.87
N CYS A 259 -3.97 -19.30 21.99
CA CYS A 259 -5.19 -19.73 21.29
C CYS A 259 -4.85 -20.68 20.13
N ILE A 260 -4.62 -21.96 20.44
CA ILE A 260 -4.17 -22.96 19.46
C ILE A 260 -5.33 -23.84 18.96
N THR A 261 -6.40 -23.98 19.75
CA THR A 261 -7.56 -24.81 19.39
C THR A 261 -8.85 -24.01 19.25
N GLU A 262 -9.86 -24.59 18.62
CA GLU A 262 -11.18 -23.95 18.51
C GLU A 262 -11.83 -23.71 19.88
N TYR A 263 -11.55 -24.59 20.84
CA TYR A 263 -12.06 -24.51 22.20
C TYR A 263 -11.44 -23.33 22.96
N ASP A 264 -10.15 -23.09 22.77
CA ASP A 264 -9.47 -21.96 23.39
C ASP A 264 -10.01 -20.63 22.85
N ILE A 265 -10.20 -20.55 21.53
CA ILE A 265 -10.76 -19.38 20.85
C ILE A 265 -12.19 -19.12 21.36
N GLU A 266 -13.06 -20.13 21.38
CA GLU A 266 -14.44 -19.99 21.87
C GLU A 266 -14.50 -19.56 23.34
N ASN A 267 -13.67 -20.14 24.20
CA ASN A 267 -13.62 -19.74 25.62
C ASN A 267 -13.12 -18.30 25.79
N LYS A 268 -12.14 -17.88 24.98
CA LYS A 268 -11.63 -16.51 25.03
C LYS A 268 -12.69 -15.52 24.58
N ILE A 269 -13.38 -15.80 23.47
CA ILE A 269 -14.51 -15.00 22.98
C ILE A 269 -15.61 -14.93 24.05
N THR A 270 -15.98 -16.06 24.66
CA THR A 270 -16.99 -16.11 25.73
C THR A 270 -16.60 -15.25 26.93
N SER A 271 -15.35 -15.35 27.36
CA SER A 271 -14.82 -14.60 28.49
C SER A 271 -14.80 -13.09 28.21
N LEU A 272 -14.33 -12.70 27.01
CA LEU A 272 -14.29 -11.31 26.59
C LEU A 272 -15.69 -10.72 26.39
N SER A 273 -16.61 -11.47 25.78
CA SER A 273 -18.00 -11.03 25.60
C SER A 273 -18.68 -10.76 26.95
N LYS A 274 -18.39 -11.58 27.97
CA LYS A 274 -18.89 -11.34 29.34
C LYS A 274 -18.27 -10.11 30.01
N LYS A 275 -17.00 -9.82 29.72
CA LYS A 275 -16.23 -8.76 30.39
C LYS A 275 -16.41 -7.39 29.73
N HIS A 276 -16.43 -7.35 28.41
CA HIS A 276 -16.36 -6.14 27.60
C HIS A 276 -17.67 -5.83 26.86
N GLY A 277 -18.65 -6.74 26.89
CA GLY A 277 -19.92 -6.57 26.16
C GLY A 277 -19.74 -6.88 24.67
N ASP A 278 -20.12 -5.93 23.82
CA ASP A 278 -20.08 -6.10 22.36
C ASP A 278 -18.64 -6.21 21.85
N PHE A 279 -18.28 -7.43 21.50
CA PHE A 279 -17.02 -7.82 20.90
C PHE A 279 -17.32 -8.23 19.45
N LYS A 280 -16.60 -7.68 18.46
CA LYS A 280 -17.02 -7.79 17.04
C LYS A 280 -16.02 -8.48 16.13
N VAL A 281 -14.72 -8.42 16.42
CA VAL A 281 -13.69 -8.95 15.52
C VAL A 281 -12.64 -9.77 16.26
N VAL A 282 -12.41 -10.99 15.76
CA VAL A 282 -11.30 -11.87 16.13
C VAL A 282 -10.34 -11.95 14.94
N ILE A 283 -9.07 -11.65 15.16
CA ILE A 283 -8.00 -11.88 14.17
C ILE A 283 -7.19 -13.08 14.62
N ILE A 284 -6.91 -14.02 13.72
CA ILE A 284 -6.12 -15.23 14.01
C ILE A 284 -4.92 -15.29 13.06
N ASP A 285 -3.70 -15.10 13.58
CA ASP A 285 -2.43 -15.26 12.84
C ASP A 285 -1.66 -16.48 13.39
N SER A 286 -1.50 -17.59 12.65
CA SER A 286 -2.04 -17.94 11.33
C SER A 286 -2.58 -19.36 11.30
N LEU A 287 -3.39 -19.69 10.30
CA LEU A 287 -3.90 -21.04 10.08
C LEU A 287 -2.81 -22.13 10.10
N GLN A 288 -1.58 -21.81 9.69
CA GLN A 288 -0.45 -22.74 9.67
C GLN A 288 0.02 -23.16 11.06
N SER A 289 -0.21 -22.34 12.09
CA SER A 289 0.19 -22.67 13.47
C SER A 289 -0.80 -23.59 14.18
N ILE A 290 -2.00 -23.75 13.61
CA ILE A 290 -3.10 -24.48 14.24
C ILE A 290 -2.88 -25.99 14.06
N ASN A 291 -2.64 -26.67 15.18
CA ASN A 291 -2.47 -28.13 15.19
C ASN A 291 -3.84 -28.83 15.15
N THR A 292 -4.36 -29.04 13.94
CA THR A 292 -5.61 -29.79 13.73
C THR A 292 -5.41 -31.03 12.86
N LYS A 293 -6.05 -32.14 13.27
CA LYS A 293 -6.10 -33.38 12.46
C LYS A 293 -6.99 -33.25 11.22
N CYS A 294 -7.97 -32.34 11.26
CA CYS A 294 -8.94 -32.15 10.19
C CYS A 294 -9.27 -30.66 10.04
N LEU A 295 -8.61 -30.03 9.06
CA LEU A 295 -8.75 -28.60 8.80
C LEU A 295 -10.21 -28.19 8.52
N LYS A 296 -10.92 -28.92 7.67
CA LYS A 296 -12.32 -28.64 7.34
C LYS A 296 -13.23 -28.63 8.57
N SER A 297 -13.06 -29.61 9.47
CA SER A 297 -13.82 -29.70 10.71
C SER A 297 -13.52 -28.50 11.63
N PHE A 298 -12.25 -28.14 11.76
CA PHE A 298 -11.83 -26.95 12.51
C PHE A 298 -12.45 -25.66 11.96
N LEU A 299 -12.37 -25.43 10.64
CA LEU A 299 -12.95 -24.24 10.00
C LEU A 299 -14.48 -24.18 10.15
N LEU A 300 -15.18 -25.31 10.03
CA LEU A 300 -16.62 -25.37 10.24
C LEU A 300 -17.01 -25.01 11.67
N LYS A 301 -16.21 -25.42 12.66
CA LYS A 301 -16.40 -25.03 14.05
C LYS A 301 -16.14 -23.54 14.26
N LEU A 302 -15.06 -22.99 13.70
CA LEU A 302 -14.82 -21.54 13.75
C LEU A 302 -15.95 -20.74 13.11
N LYS A 303 -16.45 -21.17 11.94
CA LYS A 303 -17.60 -20.55 11.27
C LYS A 303 -18.85 -20.59 12.14
N LYS A 304 -19.07 -21.69 12.87
CA LYS A 304 -20.16 -21.82 13.85
C LYS A 304 -19.96 -20.85 15.03
N VAL A 305 -18.76 -20.76 15.60
CA VAL A 305 -18.41 -19.80 16.66
C VAL A 305 -18.64 -18.36 16.18
N ALA A 306 -18.20 -18.01 14.96
CA ALA A 306 -18.46 -16.69 14.38
C ALA A 306 -19.95 -16.33 14.43
N LYS A 307 -20.81 -17.26 13.98
CA LYS A 307 -22.27 -17.07 13.96
C LYS A 307 -22.90 -17.05 15.35
N ASP A 308 -22.56 -18.01 16.20
CA ASP A 308 -23.15 -18.18 17.53
C ASP A 308 -22.91 -16.94 18.42
N TYR A 309 -21.72 -16.32 18.30
CA TYR A 309 -21.35 -15.13 19.06
C TYR A 309 -21.55 -13.81 18.29
N SER A 310 -22.02 -13.87 17.03
CA SER A 310 -22.13 -12.71 16.14
C SER A 310 -20.83 -11.89 16.04
N VAL A 311 -19.71 -12.62 15.91
CA VAL A 311 -18.36 -12.06 15.76
C VAL A 311 -17.81 -12.39 14.39
N HIS A 312 -17.08 -11.45 13.79
CA HIS A 312 -16.32 -11.74 12.59
C HIS A 312 -14.97 -12.33 12.96
N ILE A 313 -14.60 -13.42 12.30
CA ILE A 313 -13.31 -14.07 12.46
C ILE A 313 -12.51 -13.86 11.18
N LEU A 314 -11.39 -13.15 11.28
CA LEU A 314 -10.41 -12.92 10.23
C LEU A 314 -9.24 -13.89 10.42
N LEU A 315 -9.22 -14.94 9.61
CA LEU A 315 -8.19 -15.98 9.69
C LEU A 315 -7.09 -15.71 8.65
N LEU A 316 -5.88 -15.43 9.10
CA LEU A 316 -4.73 -15.27 8.20
C LEU A 316 -4.22 -16.63 7.75
N SER A 317 -3.87 -16.75 6.46
CA SER A 317 -3.30 -17.96 5.90
C SER A 317 -2.23 -17.66 4.87
N LYS A 318 -1.12 -18.38 4.88
CA LYS A 318 -0.13 -18.35 3.78
C LYS A 318 -0.64 -19.08 2.54
N VAL A 319 -0.48 -18.47 1.38
CA VAL A 319 -0.60 -19.18 0.09
C VAL A 319 0.65 -20.04 -0.17
N ASN A 320 0.51 -21.04 -1.04
CA ASN A 320 1.61 -21.90 -1.44
C ASN A 320 2.67 -21.13 -2.26
N ASN A 321 3.90 -21.64 -2.29
CA ASN A 321 5.01 -21.03 -3.02
C ASN A 321 4.82 -21.07 -4.55
N ALA A 322 3.91 -21.87 -5.08
CA ALA A 322 3.67 -21.95 -6.53
C ALA A 322 3.12 -20.63 -7.08
N ALA A 323 2.44 -19.82 -6.25
CA ALA A 323 2.03 -18.47 -6.60
C ALA A 323 3.21 -17.56 -7.02
N ASN A 324 4.42 -17.79 -6.48
CA ASN A 324 5.61 -17.00 -6.81
C ASN A 324 6.12 -17.25 -8.24
N ASN A 325 5.82 -18.42 -8.82
CA ASN A 325 6.35 -18.84 -10.11
C ASN A 325 5.44 -18.47 -11.29
N ARG A 326 4.32 -17.78 -11.05
CA ARG A 326 3.40 -17.37 -12.11
C ARG A 326 3.75 -15.99 -12.62
N GLU A 327 3.38 -15.73 -13.87
CA GLU A 327 3.40 -14.39 -14.45
C GLU A 327 2.64 -13.44 -13.51
N TYR A 328 3.33 -12.40 -13.03
CA TYR A 328 2.84 -11.39 -12.07
C TYR A 328 2.65 -11.84 -10.61
N GLY A 329 3.01 -13.08 -10.27
CA GLY A 329 3.01 -13.55 -8.89
C GLY A 329 1.66 -13.51 -8.18
N ARG A 330 0.54 -13.48 -8.94
CA ARG A 330 -0.82 -13.29 -8.42
C ARG A 330 -1.40 -14.61 -7.89
N PRO A 331 -1.80 -14.68 -6.61
CA PRO A 331 -2.46 -15.85 -6.07
C PRO A 331 -3.86 -16.06 -6.66
N ASN A 332 -4.31 -17.31 -6.63
CA ASN A 332 -5.66 -17.74 -6.95
C ASN A 332 -6.12 -18.82 -5.95
N SER A 333 -7.35 -19.30 -6.12
CA SER A 333 -7.96 -20.33 -5.25
C SER A 333 -7.13 -21.61 -5.13
N ASN A 334 -6.33 -21.95 -6.13
CA ASN A 334 -5.50 -23.16 -6.11
C ASN A 334 -4.23 -22.98 -5.27
N ASP A 335 -3.92 -21.76 -4.82
CA ASP A 335 -2.76 -21.49 -3.97
C ASP A 335 -3.05 -21.59 -2.47
N ILE A 336 -4.31 -21.77 -2.10
CA ILE A 336 -4.71 -22.03 -0.73
C ILE A 336 -5.35 -23.42 -0.64
N ARG A 337 -5.41 -23.96 0.58
CA ARG A 337 -6.02 -25.26 0.82
C ARG A 337 -7.50 -25.24 0.41
N PRO A 338 -8.00 -26.21 -0.39
CA PRO A 338 -9.38 -26.23 -0.87
C PRO A 338 -10.42 -26.14 0.25
N GLU A 339 -10.16 -26.76 1.40
CA GLU A 339 -11.05 -26.74 2.57
C GLU A 339 -11.30 -25.32 3.09
N VAL A 340 -10.36 -24.40 2.86
CA VAL A 340 -10.47 -22.99 3.21
C VAL A 340 -11.47 -22.30 2.30
N ILE A 341 -11.33 -22.47 0.98
CA ILE A 341 -12.26 -21.92 -0.02
C ILE A 341 -13.66 -22.49 0.15
N GLU A 342 -13.79 -23.77 0.48
CA GLU A 342 -15.08 -24.42 0.68
C GLU A 342 -15.86 -23.91 1.90
N VAL A 343 -15.14 -23.44 2.95
CA VAL A 343 -15.75 -23.13 4.25
C VAL A 343 -15.84 -21.63 4.51
N ALA A 344 -14.84 -20.84 4.12
CA ALA A 344 -14.85 -19.40 4.35
C ALA A 344 -15.99 -18.72 3.58
N GLU A 345 -16.65 -17.73 4.19
CA GLU A 345 -17.61 -16.88 3.48
C GLU A 345 -16.92 -15.98 2.45
N ILE A 346 -15.69 -15.55 2.75
CA ILE A 346 -14.90 -14.66 1.91
C ILE A 346 -13.44 -15.08 2.02
N THR A 347 -12.75 -15.17 0.89
CA THR A 347 -11.28 -15.29 0.86
C THR A 347 -10.67 -14.13 0.10
N GLN A 348 -9.81 -13.35 0.75
CA GLN A 348 -9.09 -12.23 0.18
C GLN A 348 -7.59 -12.52 0.12
N PHE A 349 -7.02 -12.48 -1.08
CA PHE A 349 -5.60 -12.75 -1.31
C PHE A 349 -4.78 -11.48 -1.27
N TYR A 350 -3.91 -11.31 -0.29
CA TYR A 350 -2.92 -10.24 -0.22
C TYR A 350 -1.62 -10.70 -0.87
N PHE A 351 -1.14 -9.97 -1.85
CA PHE A 351 0.11 -10.32 -2.52
C PHE A 351 0.88 -9.11 -2.93
N TYR A 352 2.18 -9.22 -2.85
CA TYR A 352 3.06 -8.27 -3.47
C TYR A 352 3.26 -8.59 -4.97
N ARG A 353 3.05 -7.62 -5.86
CA ARG A 353 3.44 -7.76 -7.29
C ARG A 353 4.93 -7.48 -7.44
N HIS A 354 5.71 -8.52 -7.74
CA HIS A 354 7.11 -8.40 -8.15
C HIS A 354 7.22 -8.16 -9.65
N TYR A 355 7.89 -7.07 -10.06
CA TYR A 355 8.35 -6.86 -11.43
C TYR A 355 9.81 -7.30 -11.53
N GLU A 356 10.11 -8.18 -12.50
CA GLU A 356 11.37 -8.91 -12.68
C GLU A 356 12.58 -8.05 -13.08
N ALA A 357 12.56 -6.73 -12.87
CA ALA A 357 13.75 -5.91 -13.11
C ALA A 357 14.69 -5.86 -11.89
N ASP A 358 14.21 -5.63 -10.66
CA ASP A 358 15.11 -5.48 -9.49
C ASP A 358 14.43 -5.77 -8.13
N GLY A 359 13.39 -6.61 -8.08
CA GLY A 359 12.90 -7.22 -6.84
C GLY A 359 12.17 -6.29 -5.87
N PHE A 360 10.89 -5.98 -6.12
CA PHE A 360 10.08 -5.18 -5.18
C PHE A 360 8.57 -5.39 -5.28
N SER A 361 7.86 -5.06 -4.22
CA SER A 361 6.59 -5.67 -3.81
C SER A 361 5.45 -4.63 -3.61
N LEU A 362 4.30 -4.75 -4.28
CA LEU A 362 3.07 -3.93 -4.05
C LEU A 362 1.86 -4.76 -3.59
N LEU A 363 1.30 -4.47 -2.39
CA LEU A 363 0.22 -5.26 -1.78
C LEU A 363 -1.08 -5.06 -2.54
N ARG A 364 -1.51 -6.09 -3.26
CA ARG A 364 -2.79 -6.15 -3.96
C ARG A 364 -3.69 -7.17 -3.31
N SER A 365 -4.99 -6.95 -3.44
CA SER A 365 -6.00 -7.87 -2.96
C SER A 365 -6.74 -8.55 -4.12
N ARG A 366 -7.19 -9.79 -3.93
CA ARG A 366 -8.18 -10.43 -4.80
C ARG A 366 -9.18 -11.15 -3.93
N THR A 367 -10.47 -10.89 -4.14
CA THR A 367 -11.50 -11.56 -3.35
C THR A 367 -12.18 -12.66 -4.16
N ILE A 368 -12.43 -13.77 -3.48
CA ILE A 368 -13.29 -14.87 -3.94
C ILE A 368 -14.42 -14.95 -2.91
N LYS A 369 -15.66 -14.83 -3.40
CA LYS A 369 -16.88 -15.11 -2.63
C LYS A 369 -17.33 -16.54 -2.91
#